data_AF-A0A4Q3BUN5-F1
#
_entry.id   AF-A0A4Q3BUN5-F1
#
_cell.length_a   1.000
_cell.length_b   1.000
_cell.length_c   1.000
_cell.angle_alpha   90.00
_cell.angle_beta   90.00
_cell.angle_gamma   90.00
#
_symmetry.space_group_name_H-M   'P 1'
#
loop_
_entity.id
_entity.type
_entity.pdbx_description
1 polymer ?
#
loop_
_entity_poly.entity_id
_entity_poly.type
_entity_poly.pdbx_seq_one_letter_code
_entity_poly.pdbx_strand_id
1 'polypeptide(L)'
;MMNSLLAHTNNKGLRIVLAVLAIEWLLFIFSGVSYSFLHKDPFFSLGVDPLYWIFYAVGIPQFILSQQWLAISCDIIVTVLLAFLIIKPGNNRIAIGLMAMLLLFYVTLTGYHSHRNFQAGFFLVLLAFIFRPGKSRVMAYEATRYFLLFFYLSSALLKLFSPSLFDTTLFSEFLKQQFVPYFLENNTGWRTNLNLYLSGNAAMAQIIFFAGIVVELSALAGFFTKKYDWLLGCLLISFHFGNWILMDIAPFGQIAFVCLLFVGKAFHTKEST
;
A
#
# COMPACT_ATOMS: atom_id res chain seq x y z
N MET A 1 21.11 20.47 -26.03
CA MET A 1 20.34 19.28 -26.52
C MET A 1 20.52 18.05 -25.61
N MET A 2 21.72 17.76 -25.10
CA MET A 2 21.95 16.60 -24.20
C MET A 2 21.21 16.70 -22.84
N ASN A 3 21.05 17.91 -22.30
CA ASN A 3 20.32 18.15 -21.04
C ASN A 3 18.80 17.88 -21.13
N SER A 4 18.18 17.99 -22.32
CA SER A 4 16.74 17.70 -22.47
C SER A 4 16.47 16.20 -22.59
N LEU A 5 17.38 15.44 -23.21
CA LEU A 5 17.28 13.97 -23.30
C LEU A 5 17.46 13.29 -21.94
N LEU A 6 18.41 13.73 -21.12
CA LEU A 6 18.62 13.22 -19.76
C LEU A 6 17.46 13.57 -18.80
N ALA A 7 16.83 14.74 -18.98
CA ALA A 7 15.63 15.10 -18.23
C ALA A 7 14.42 14.22 -18.60
N HIS A 8 14.37 13.70 -19.83
CA HIS A 8 13.23 12.93 -20.30
C HIS A 8 13.26 11.47 -19.82
N THR A 9 14.43 10.85 -19.72
CA THR A 9 14.60 9.46 -19.27
C THR A 9 14.30 9.27 -17.77
N ASN A 10 14.69 10.22 -16.91
CA ASN A 10 14.43 10.13 -15.46
C ASN A 10 12.95 10.19 -15.08
N ASN A 11 12.12 10.88 -15.87
CA ASN A 11 10.69 10.95 -15.60
C ASN A 11 9.97 9.61 -15.83
N LYS A 12 10.55 8.67 -16.59
CA LYS A 12 9.91 7.39 -16.90
C LYS A 12 9.69 6.55 -15.64
N GLY A 13 10.68 6.42 -14.77
CA GLY A 13 10.56 5.65 -13.53
C GLY A 13 9.47 6.21 -12.61
N LEU A 14 9.47 7.54 -12.40
CA LEU A 14 8.46 8.23 -11.59
C LEU A 14 7.05 8.01 -12.16
N ARG A 15 6.89 8.08 -13.48
CA ARG A 15 5.63 7.81 -14.17
C ARG A 15 5.14 6.38 -13.98
N ILE A 16 6.04 5.41 -13.96
CA ILE A 16 5.68 4.00 -13.73
C ILE A 16 5.09 3.84 -12.32
N VAL A 17 5.74 4.39 -11.29
CA VAL A 17 5.20 4.33 -9.91
C VAL A 17 3.82 4.99 -9.81
N LEU A 18 3.66 6.16 -10.43
CA LEU A 18 2.36 6.86 -10.45
C LEU A 18 1.31 6.13 -11.28
N ALA A 19 1.69 5.42 -12.33
CA ALA A 19 0.80 4.58 -13.11
C ALA A 19 0.35 3.34 -12.32
N VAL A 20 1.26 2.71 -11.58
CA VAL A 20 0.92 1.62 -10.64
C VAL A 20 -0.06 2.14 -9.59
N LEU A 21 0.20 3.33 -9.02
CA LEU A 21 -0.73 3.97 -8.08
C LEU A 21 -2.11 4.21 -8.71
N ALA A 22 -2.16 4.66 -9.97
CA ALA A 22 -3.43 4.83 -10.68
C ALA A 22 -4.16 3.51 -10.95
N ILE A 23 -3.43 2.42 -11.23
CA ILE A 23 -4.02 1.09 -11.37
C ILE A 23 -4.60 0.63 -10.04
N GLU A 24 -3.88 0.79 -8.93
CA GLU A 24 -4.40 0.49 -7.58
C GLU A 24 -5.68 1.28 -7.27
N TRP A 25 -5.71 2.57 -7.62
CA TRP A 25 -6.91 3.41 -7.50
C TRP A 25 -8.10 2.87 -8.30
N LEU A 26 -7.87 2.55 -9.57
CA LEU A 26 -8.91 2.01 -10.44
C LEU A 26 -9.42 0.66 -9.92
N LEU A 27 -8.55 -0.17 -9.35
CA LEU A 27 -8.96 -1.41 -8.71
C LEU A 27 -9.89 -1.17 -7.52
N PHE A 28 -9.68 -0.13 -6.70
CA PHE A 28 -10.65 0.23 -5.66
C PHE A 28 -12.02 0.60 -6.22
N ILE A 29 -12.07 1.32 -7.36
CA ILE A 29 -13.33 1.63 -8.05
C ILE A 29 -13.98 0.34 -8.58
N PHE A 30 -13.23 -0.50 -9.29
CA PHE A 30 -13.76 -1.75 -9.86
C PHE A 30 -14.19 -2.76 -8.80
N SER A 31 -13.52 -2.78 -7.65
CA SER A 31 -13.87 -3.62 -6.51
C SER A 31 -15.06 -3.08 -5.71
N GLY A 32 -15.62 -1.92 -6.06
CA GLY A 32 -16.79 -1.37 -5.39
C GLY A 32 -16.49 -0.82 -3.99
N VAL A 33 -15.28 -0.28 -3.78
CA VAL A 33 -14.85 0.27 -2.48
C VAL A 33 -14.28 1.69 -2.59
N SER A 34 -14.53 2.39 -3.69
CA SER A 34 -14.23 3.82 -3.82
C SER A 34 -15.25 4.69 -3.08
N TYR A 35 -15.06 6.02 -3.05
CA TYR A 35 -15.98 6.91 -2.32
C TYR A 35 -17.43 6.74 -2.77
N SER A 36 -17.68 6.71 -4.08
CA SER A 36 -19.03 6.60 -4.62
C SER A 36 -19.73 5.29 -4.25
N PHE A 37 -18.99 4.19 -4.10
CA PHE A 37 -19.54 2.91 -3.69
C PHE A 37 -19.74 2.78 -2.17
N LEU A 38 -18.98 3.53 -1.38
CA LEU A 38 -19.19 3.64 0.07
C LEU A 38 -20.37 4.57 0.45
N HIS A 39 -21.03 5.19 -0.52
CA HIS A 39 -22.19 6.04 -0.26
C HIS A 39 -23.31 5.25 0.44
N LYS A 40 -23.75 5.74 1.60
CA LYS A 40 -24.75 5.09 2.47
C LYS A 40 -24.35 3.70 2.98
N ASP A 41 -23.06 3.38 3.00
CA ASP A 41 -22.60 2.18 3.71
C ASP A 41 -22.99 2.29 5.19
N PRO A 42 -23.79 1.35 5.73
CA PRO A 42 -24.23 1.38 7.13
C PRO A 42 -23.13 0.94 8.10
N PHE A 43 -22.07 0.29 7.60
CA PHE A 43 -21.00 -0.23 8.43
C PHE A 43 -20.04 0.88 8.81
N PHE A 44 -19.83 1.07 10.11
CA PHE A 44 -18.88 2.05 10.61
C PHE A 44 -18.26 1.56 11.91
N SER A 45 -16.93 1.61 11.98
CA SER A 45 -16.17 1.28 13.17
C SER A 45 -14.92 2.14 13.24
N LEU A 46 -14.87 3.03 14.24
CA LEU A 46 -13.65 3.75 14.59
C LEU A 46 -12.62 2.76 15.13
N GLY A 47 -11.58 2.50 14.35
CA GLY A 47 -10.41 1.76 14.80
C GLY A 47 -9.65 2.48 15.92
N VAL A 48 -8.54 1.89 16.34
CA VAL A 48 -7.71 2.38 17.46
C VAL A 48 -6.70 3.47 17.07
N ASP A 49 -6.75 4.00 15.85
CA ASP A 49 -5.79 5.00 15.36
C ASP A 49 -6.31 6.43 15.60
N PRO A 50 -5.68 7.20 16.50
CA PRO A 50 -6.12 8.56 16.84
C PRO A 50 -6.06 9.54 15.68
N LEU A 51 -5.20 9.29 14.68
CA LEU A 51 -5.03 10.19 13.54
C LEU A 51 -6.32 10.27 12.71
N TYR A 52 -7.05 9.16 12.62
CA TYR A 52 -8.33 9.10 11.90
C TYR A 52 -9.46 9.76 12.69
N TRP A 53 -9.39 9.73 14.02
CA TRP A 53 -10.41 10.30 14.89
C TRP A 53 -10.61 11.80 14.63
N ILE A 54 -9.55 12.53 14.28
CA ILE A 54 -9.63 13.96 13.96
C ILE A 54 -10.55 14.20 12.75
N PHE A 55 -10.42 13.42 11.68
CA PHE A 55 -11.25 13.58 10.48
C PHE A 55 -12.73 13.27 10.76
N TYR A 56 -12.99 12.22 11.54
CA TYR A 56 -14.34 11.83 11.95
C TYR A 56 -14.97 12.79 12.96
N ALA A 57 -14.17 13.42 13.82
CA ALA A 57 -14.62 14.46 14.75
C ALA A 57 -15.07 15.72 14.01
N VAL A 58 -14.41 16.07 12.90
CA VAL A 58 -14.83 17.19 12.03
C VAL A 58 -15.98 16.78 11.09
N GLY A 59 -16.25 15.48 10.93
CA GLY A 59 -17.35 14.98 10.12
C GLY A 59 -17.07 14.92 8.61
N ILE A 60 -15.81 15.01 8.19
CA ILE A 60 -15.45 15.11 6.75
C ILE A 60 -15.84 13.84 5.98
N PRO A 61 -15.44 12.62 6.41
CA PRO A 61 -15.85 11.39 5.71
C PRO A 61 -17.37 11.24 5.63
N GLN A 62 -18.07 11.52 6.74
CA GLN A 62 -19.54 11.40 6.82
C GLN A 62 -20.24 12.38 5.89
N PHE A 63 -19.74 13.62 5.80
CA PHE A 63 -20.29 14.63 4.89
C PHE A 63 -20.15 14.18 3.43
N ILE A 64 -18.97 13.69 3.02
CA ILE A 64 -18.74 13.18 1.66
C ILE A 64 -19.67 12.01 1.35
N LEU A 65 -19.75 11.02 2.24
CA LEU A 65 -20.56 9.82 2.02
C LEU A 65 -22.07 10.06 2.19
N SER A 66 -22.49 11.18 2.78
CA SER A 66 -23.91 11.54 2.86
C SER A 66 -24.51 11.98 1.51
N GLN A 67 -23.68 12.41 0.57
CA GLN A 67 -24.10 12.95 -0.72
C GLN A 67 -23.45 12.19 -1.89
N GLN A 68 -24.24 11.43 -2.65
CA GLN A 68 -23.70 10.59 -3.74
C GLN A 68 -22.89 11.39 -4.78
N TRP A 69 -23.39 12.58 -5.15
CA TRP A 69 -22.71 13.45 -6.12
C TRP A 69 -21.34 13.93 -5.63
N LEU A 70 -21.19 14.16 -4.33
CA LEU A 70 -19.94 14.59 -3.72
C LEU A 70 -18.92 13.44 -3.73
N ALA A 71 -19.37 12.23 -3.35
CA ALA A 71 -18.56 11.03 -3.41
C ALA A 71 -18.05 10.72 -4.84
N ILE A 72 -18.94 10.81 -5.85
CA ILE A 72 -18.55 10.69 -7.27
C ILE A 72 -17.55 11.79 -7.67
N SER A 73 -17.76 13.02 -7.21
CA SER A 73 -16.83 14.13 -7.49
C SER A 73 -15.45 13.85 -6.91
N CYS A 74 -15.37 13.31 -5.70
CA CYS A 74 -14.10 12.89 -5.09
C CYS A 74 -13.38 11.83 -5.95
N ASP A 75 -14.09 10.82 -6.44
CA ASP A 75 -13.52 9.78 -7.30
C ASP A 75 -12.96 10.36 -8.63
N ILE A 76 -13.71 11.28 -9.24
CA ILE A 76 -13.28 11.99 -10.46
C ILE A 76 -12.04 12.86 -10.18
N ILE A 77 -12.05 13.62 -9.09
CA ILE A 77 -10.93 14.51 -8.70
C ILE A 77 -9.66 13.68 -8.50
N VAL A 78 -9.72 12.57 -7.77
CA VAL A 78 -8.57 11.69 -7.55
C VAL A 78 -8.04 11.17 -8.90
N THR A 79 -8.92 10.68 -9.75
CA THR A 79 -8.56 10.12 -11.08
C THR A 79 -7.88 11.17 -11.96
N VAL A 80 -8.42 12.40 -12.02
CA VAL A 80 -7.88 13.51 -12.80
C VAL A 80 -6.53 13.97 -12.25
N LEU A 81 -6.39 14.10 -10.93
CA LEU A 81 -5.12 14.49 -10.30
C LEU A 81 -4.03 13.45 -10.54
N LEU A 82 -4.36 12.15 -10.47
CA LEU A 82 -3.45 11.06 -10.85
C LEU A 82 -3.00 11.18 -12.30
N ALA A 83 -3.93 11.34 -13.24
CA ALA A 83 -3.61 11.49 -14.66
C ALA A 83 -2.69 12.68 -14.91
N PHE A 84 -2.97 13.85 -14.30
CA PHE A 84 -2.10 15.01 -14.43
C PHE A 84 -0.73 14.83 -13.78
N LEU A 85 -0.65 14.15 -12.63
CA LEU A 85 0.63 13.88 -11.98
C LEU A 85 1.48 12.88 -12.78
N ILE A 86 0.88 11.89 -13.45
CA ILE A 86 1.57 11.00 -14.40
C ILE A 86 2.14 11.82 -15.56
N ILE A 87 1.38 12.75 -16.14
CA ILE A 87 1.88 13.59 -17.24
C ILE A 87 3.02 14.49 -16.74
N LYS A 88 2.86 15.10 -15.56
CA LYS A 88 3.80 16.06 -14.95
C LYS A 88 4.25 15.61 -13.54
N PRO A 89 5.12 14.59 -13.40
CA PRO A 89 5.55 14.06 -12.10
C PRO A 89 6.37 15.06 -11.27
N GLY A 90 6.80 16.16 -11.88
CA GLY A 90 7.48 17.26 -11.21
C GLY A 90 6.56 18.17 -10.38
N ASN A 91 5.24 18.17 -10.63
CA ASN A 91 4.32 19.18 -10.10
C ASN A 91 3.87 18.85 -8.67
N ASN A 92 4.52 19.49 -7.70
CA ASN A 92 4.29 19.23 -6.30
C ASN A 92 2.92 19.73 -5.78
N ARG A 93 2.30 20.74 -6.41
CA ARG A 93 0.96 21.22 -6.02
C ARG A 93 -0.10 20.17 -6.30
N ILE A 94 -0.01 19.51 -7.46
CA ILE A 94 -0.91 18.40 -7.81
C ILE A 94 -0.69 17.23 -6.84
N ALA A 95 0.58 16.93 -6.51
CA ALA A 95 0.91 15.89 -5.54
C ALA A 95 0.33 16.17 -4.14
N ILE A 96 0.38 17.42 -3.66
CA ILE A 96 -0.23 17.82 -2.38
C ILE A 96 -1.74 17.58 -2.40
N GLY A 97 -2.43 18.08 -3.42
CA GLY A 97 -3.88 17.89 -3.57
C GLY A 97 -4.25 16.41 -3.64
N LEU A 98 -3.49 15.62 -4.42
CA LEU A 98 -3.71 14.18 -4.53
C LEU A 98 -3.47 13.48 -3.20
N MET A 99 -2.34 13.74 -2.53
CA MET A 99 -2.02 13.12 -1.24
C MET A 99 -3.09 13.41 -0.19
N ALA A 100 -3.61 14.64 -0.13
CA ALA A 100 -4.70 15.00 0.77
C ALA A 100 -5.98 14.20 0.47
N MET A 101 -6.35 14.07 -0.82
CA MET A 101 -7.52 13.30 -1.24
C MET A 101 -7.37 11.79 -0.98
N LEU A 102 -6.16 11.23 -1.19
CA LEU A 102 -5.89 9.81 -0.91
C LEU A 102 -5.78 9.51 0.58
N LEU A 103 -5.26 10.44 1.39
CA LEU A 103 -5.28 10.34 2.85
C LEU A 103 -6.73 10.34 3.36
N LEU A 104 -7.57 11.26 2.86
CA LEU A 104 -8.98 11.28 3.21
C LEU A 104 -9.69 9.98 2.79
N PHE A 105 -9.29 9.41 1.65
CA PHE A 105 -9.85 8.15 1.16
C PHE A 105 -9.47 7.01 2.08
N TYR A 106 -8.18 6.90 2.41
CA TYR A 106 -7.66 5.92 3.35
C TYR A 106 -8.38 5.97 4.70
N VAL A 107 -8.55 7.17 5.26
CA VAL A 107 -9.30 7.37 6.52
C VAL A 107 -10.75 6.90 6.39
N THR A 108 -11.41 7.27 5.29
CA THR A 108 -12.81 6.88 5.01
C THR A 108 -12.94 5.36 4.88
N LEU A 109 -12.07 4.74 4.09
CA LEU A 109 -12.07 3.30 3.84
C LEU A 109 -11.84 2.51 5.12
N THR A 110 -10.84 2.90 5.93
CA THR A 110 -10.56 2.22 7.21
C THR A 110 -11.71 2.34 8.21
N GLY A 111 -12.42 3.46 8.25
CA GLY A 111 -13.55 3.64 9.17
C GLY A 111 -14.81 2.87 8.77
N TYR A 112 -15.07 2.70 7.46
CA TYR A 112 -16.28 2.01 6.98
C TYR A 112 -16.08 0.50 6.77
N HIS A 113 -14.92 0.07 6.29
CA HIS A 113 -14.65 -1.34 6.01
C HIS A 113 -13.91 -2.08 7.13
N SER A 114 -13.55 -1.40 8.24
CA SER A 114 -12.79 -1.96 9.37
C SER A 114 -11.47 -2.65 8.99
N HIS A 115 -11.03 -2.56 7.73
CA HIS A 115 -9.76 -3.10 7.25
C HIS A 115 -8.62 -2.22 7.76
N ARG A 116 -7.84 -2.75 8.70
CA ARG A 116 -6.79 -2.01 9.40
C ARG A 116 -5.47 -2.08 8.62
N ASN A 117 -4.83 -0.92 8.49
CA ASN A 117 -3.38 -0.70 8.32
C ASN A 117 -2.66 -1.23 7.06
N PHE A 118 -3.27 -2.07 6.23
CA PHE A 118 -2.55 -2.66 5.10
C PHE A 118 -2.50 -1.78 3.84
N GLN A 119 -3.09 -0.58 3.81
CA GLN A 119 -3.24 0.21 2.58
C GLN A 119 -2.68 1.65 2.65
N ALA A 120 -1.97 1.99 3.73
CA ALA A 120 -1.39 3.32 3.91
C ALA A 120 -0.34 3.70 2.84
N GLY A 121 0.28 2.70 2.19
CA GLY A 121 1.27 2.92 1.12
C GLY A 121 0.74 3.78 -0.03
N PHE A 122 -0.56 3.70 -0.29
CA PHE A 122 -1.25 4.38 -1.40
C PHE A 122 -1.12 5.90 -1.36
N PHE A 123 -1.16 6.51 -0.17
CA PHE A 123 -0.90 7.95 -0.03
C PHE A 123 0.56 8.24 0.36
N LEU A 124 1.23 7.34 1.10
CA LEU A 124 2.62 7.52 1.52
C LEU A 124 3.61 7.54 0.35
N VAL A 125 3.32 6.85 -0.75
CA VAL A 125 4.13 6.91 -1.98
C VAL A 125 4.26 8.34 -2.51
N LEU A 126 3.29 9.22 -2.23
CA LEU A 126 3.29 10.61 -2.66
C LEU A 126 4.14 11.53 -1.78
N LEU A 127 4.64 11.05 -0.63
CA LEU A 127 5.39 11.87 0.31
C LEU A 127 6.65 12.50 -0.32
N ALA A 128 7.31 11.82 -1.25
CA ALA A 128 8.42 12.42 -2.01
C ALA A 128 7.95 13.52 -2.99
N PHE A 129 6.75 13.38 -3.55
CA PHE A 129 6.24 14.22 -4.62
C PHE A 129 5.67 15.55 -4.15
N ILE A 130 5.25 15.67 -2.88
CA ILE A 130 4.75 16.94 -2.32
C ILE A 130 5.84 18.01 -2.19
N PHE A 131 7.11 17.59 -2.17
CA PHE A 131 8.25 18.50 -2.13
C PHE A 131 8.65 18.96 -3.54
N ARG A 132 9.12 20.20 -3.63
CA ARG A 132 9.64 20.76 -4.88
C ARG A 132 10.84 19.95 -5.39
N PRO A 133 11.04 19.81 -6.72
CA PRO A 133 12.20 19.11 -7.27
C PRO A 133 13.50 19.72 -6.75
N GLY A 134 14.47 18.87 -6.36
CA GLY A 134 15.75 19.28 -5.78
C GLY A 134 16.06 18.49 -4.50
N LYS A 135 16.95 19.05 -3.67
CA LYS A 135 17.43 18.40 -2.43
C LYS A 135 16.32 17.98 -1.46
N SER A 136 15.30 18.80 -1.26
CA SER A 136 14.18 18.46 -0.36
C SER A 136 13.39 17.25 -0.82
N ARG A 137 13.15 17.10 -2.13
CA ARG A 137 12.48 15.93 -2.70
C ARG A 137 13.34 14.67 -2.57
N VAL A 138 14.64 14.78 -2.78
CA VAL A 138 15.58 13.66 -2.56
C VAL A 138 15.52 13.21 -1.10
N MET A 139 15.64 14.13 -0.15
CA MET A 139 15.54 13.83 1.28
C MET A 139 14.20 13.18 1.64
N ALA A 140 13.09 13.69 1.09
CA ALA A 140 11.78 13.11 1.31
C ALA A 140 11.66 11.69 0.72
N TYR A 141 12.21 11.44 -0.46
CA TYR A 141 12.31 10.09 -1.03
C TYR A 141 13.11 9.15 -0.12
N GLU A 142 14.27 9.58 0.37
CA GLU A 142 15.10 8.78 1.26
C GLU A 142 14.37 8.47 2.57
N ALA A 143 13.73 9.47 3.20
CA ALA A 143 12.91 9.27 4.39
C ALA A 143 11.76 8.28 4.13
N THR A 144 11.08 8.42 2.99
CA THR A 144 9.99 7.53 2.56
C THR A 144 10.48 6.09 2.35
N ARG A 145 11.66 5.92 1.73
CA ARG A 145 12.33 4.63 1.56
C ARG A 145 12.69 4.00 2.90
N TYR A 146 13.32 4.74 3.81
CA TYR A 146 13.67 4.22 5.14
C TYR A 146 12.44 3.91 5.98
N PHE A 147 11.36 4.67 5.85
CA PHE A 147 10.08 4.34 6.47
C PHE A 147 9.52 3.02 5.94
N LEU A 148 9.58 2.77 4.62
CA LEU A 148 9.21 1.48 4.04
C LEU A 148 10.02 0.33 4.65
N LEU A 149 11.34 0.46 4.71
CA LEU A 149 12.22 -0.56 5.28
C LEU A 149 11.93 -0.80 6.76
N PHE A 150 11.70 0.27 7.51
CA PHE A 150 11.31 0.22 8.92
C PHE A 150 9.97 -0.51 9.11
N PHE A 151 8.99 -0.26 8.24
CA PHE A 151 7.68 -0.92 8.28
C PHE A 151 7.81 -2.44 8.19
N TYR A 152 8.58 -2.96 7.23
CA TYR A 152 8.79 -4.41 7.10
C TYR A 152 9.66 -4.98 8.22
N LEU A 153 10.75 -4.29 8.59
CA LEU A 153 11.62 -4.75 9.68
C LEU A 153 10.85 -4.83 11.00
N SER A 154 10.06 -3.80 11.34
CA SER A 154 9.23 -3.80 12.54
C SER A 154 8.18 -4.92 12.53
N SER A 155 7.53 -5.16 11.37
CA SER A 155 6.63 -6.29 11.18
C SER A 155 7.32 -7.65 11.45
N ALA A 156 8.55 -7.83 10.98
CA ALA A 156 9.32 -9.04 11.22
C ALA A 156 9.71 -9.20 12.70
N LEU A 157 10.19 -8.12 13.33
CA LEU A 157 10.59 -8.12 14.73
C LEU A 157 9.40 -8.41 15.66
N LEU A 158 8.22 -7.84 15.37
CA LEU A 158 7.00 -8.13 16.13
C LEU A 158 6.63 -9.62 16.08
N LYS A 159 6.83 -10.28 14.93
CA LYS A 159 6.62 -11.73 14.80
C LYS A 159 7.68 -12.52 15.56
N LEU A 160 8.95 -12.15 15.43
CA LEU A 160 10.06 -12.81 16.13
C LEU A 160 9.96 -12.73 17.66
N PHE A 161 9.48 -11.60 18.18
CA PHE A 161 9.29 -11.41 19.62
C PHE A 161 7.90 -11.80 20.11
N SER A 162 7.04 -12.33 19.24
CA SER A 162 5.75 -12.85 19.66
C SER A 162 5.95 -14.13 20.48
N PRO A 163 5.28 -14.27 21.65
CA PRO A 163 5.34 -15.51 22.43
C PRO A 163 4.81 -16.72 21.64
N SER A 164 4.01 -16.48 20.59
CA SER A 164 3.45 -17.50 19.72
C SER A 164 4.33 -17.88 18.53
N LEU A 165 5.58 -17.39 18.42
CA LEU A 165 6.46 -17.66 17.28
C LEU A 165 6.61 -19.16 16.99
N PHE A 166 6.72 -19.98 18.03
CA PHE A 166 6.91 -21.43 17.93
C PHE A 166 5.62 -22.25 18.10
N ASP A 167 4.47 -21.60 18.24
CA ASP A 167 3.19 -22.28 18.17
C ASP A 167 2.92 -22.70 16.72
N THR A 168 3.12 -23.99 16.44
CA THR A 168 2.99 -24.56 15.09
C THR A 168 1.57 -24.48 14.55
N THR A 169 0.57 -24.26 15.40
CA THR A 169 -0.84 -24.18 15.00
C THR A 169 -1.28 -22.77 14.63
N LEU A 170 -0.57 -21.74 15.11
CA LEU A 170 -0.97 -20.34 15.00
C LEU A 170 -1.29 -19.93 13.55
N PHE A 171 -0.35 -20.16 12.63
CA PHE A 171 -0.53 -19.71 11.25
C PHE A 171 -1.62 -20.51 10.52
N SER A 172 -1.74 -21.82 10.77
CA SER A 172 -2.85 -22.61 10.22
C SER A 172 -4.21 -22.14 10.73
N GLU A 173 -4.32 -21.73 12.00
CA GLU A 173 -5.56 -21.18 12.55
C GLU A 173 -5.88 -19.80 11.94
N PHE A 174 -4.88 -18.94 11.73
CA PHE A 174 -5.09 -17.68 11.00
C PHE A 174 -5.59 -17.92 9.58
N LEU A 175 -5.02 -18.89 8.85
CA LEU A 175 -5.46 -19.25 7.51
C LEU A 175 -6.93 -19.70 7.50
N LYS A 176 -7.34 -20.54 8.46
CA LYS A 176 -8.75 -20.95 8.63
C LYS A 176 -9.66 -19.75 8.83
N GLN A 177 -9.30 -18.86 9.77
CA GLN A 177 -10.11 -17.70 10.12
C GLN A 177 -10.32 -16.75 8.94
N GLN A 178 -9.30 -16.51 8.12
CA GLN A 178 -9.42 -15.66 6.93
C GLN A 178 -10.36 -16.23 5.86
N PHE A 179 -10.46 -17.57 5.76
CA PHE A 179 -11.24 -18.23 4.71
C PHE A 179 -12.63 -18.72 5.13
N VAL A 180 -13.05 -18.47 6.39
CA VAL A 180 -14.37 -18.87 6.90
C VAL A 180 -15.52 -18.48 5.95
N PRO A 181 -15.62 -17.23 5.44
CA PRO A 181 -16.72 -16.85 4.55
C PRO A 181 -16.78 -17.74 3.30
N TYR A 182 -15.63 -18.05 2.70
CA TYR A 182 -15.55 -18.91 1.51
C TYR A 182 -16.00 -20.34 1.78
N PHE A 183 -15.69 -20.88 2.95
CA PHE A 183 -16.16 -22.21 3.34
C PHE A 183 -17.68 -22.24 3.55
N LEU A 184 -18.25 -21.21 4.16
CA LEU A 184 -19.69 -21.09 4.37
C LEU A 184 -20.47 -20.94 3.05
N GLU A 185 -19.86 -20.30 2.06
CA GLU A 185 -20.41 -20.17 0.71
C GLU A 185 -20.19 -21.41 -0.17
N ASN A 186 -19.62 -22.49 0.38
CA ASN A 186 -19.23 -23.70 -0.36
C ASN A 186 -18.33 -23.41 -1.58
N ASN A 187 -17.45 -22.42 -1.46
CA ASN A 187 -16.50 -22.08 -2.52
C ASN A 187 -15.47 -23.21 -2.69
N THR A 188 -15.33 -23.75 -3.90
CA THR A 188 -14.43 -24.89 -4.20
C THR A 188 -13.25 -24.47 -5.09
N GLY A 189 -12.94 -23.17 -5.15
CA GLY A 189 -11.84 -22.62 -5.93
C GLY A 189 -10.46 -23.11 -5.45
N TRP A 190 -9.47 -22.99 -6.34
CA TRP A 190 -8.10 -23.45 -6.05
C TRP A 190 -7.47 -22.76 -4.83
N ARG A 191 -7.77 -21.48 -4.58
CA ARG A 191 -7.29 -20.75 -3.38
C ARG A 191 -7.89 -21.35 -2.11
N THR A 192 -9.17 -21.67 -2.13
CA THR A 192 -9.89 -22.31 -1.03
C THR A 192 -9.33 -23.70 -0.75
N ASN A 193 -9.04 -24.49 -1.80
CA ASN A 193 -8.39 -25.80 -1.65
C ASN A 193 -6.96 -25.70 -1.11
N LEU A 194 -6.18 -24.72 -1.56
CA LEU A 194 -4.84 -24.45 -1.02
C LEU A 194 -4.91 -24.05 0.45
N ASN A 195 -5.85 -23.17 0.82
CA ASN A 195 -6.07 -22.78 2.21
C ASN A 195 -6.49 -23.99 3.07
N LEU A 196 -7.40 -24.84 2.60
CA LEU A 196 -7.78 -26.08 3.30
C LEU A 196 -6.58 -26.99 3.55
N TYR A 197 -5.72 -27.18 2.54
CA TYR A 197 -4.50 -27.98 2.68
C TYR A 197 -3.57 -27.42 3.76
N LEU A 198 -3.27 -26.12 3.73
CA LEU A 198 -2.37 -25.49 4.69
C LEU A 198 -2.97 -25.42 6.09
N SER A 199 -4.28 -25.19 6.18
CA SER A 199 -5.06 -25.23 7.42
C SER A 199 -5.07 -26.62 8.07
N GLY A 200 -5.00 -27.68 7.27
CA GLY A 200 -4.87 -29.07 7.71
C GLY A 200 -3.41 -29.53 7.92
N ASN A 201 -2.43 -28.74 7.49
CA ASN A 201 -1.00 -29.08 7.56
C ASN A 201 -0.21 -27.96 8.26
N ALA A 202 -0.30 -27.95 9.60
CA ALA A 202 0.32 -26.97 10.48
C ALA A 202 1.84 -26.82 10.24
N ALA A 203 2.56 -27.91 10.00
CA ALA A 203 4.00 -27.86 9.74
C ALA A 203 4.33 -27.07 8.44
N MET A 204 3.59 -27.34 7.36
CA MET A 204 3.78 -26.60 6.10
C MET A 204 3.40 -25.13 6.25
N ALA A 205 2.28 -24.85 6.93
CA ALA A 205 1.86 -23.49 7.25
C ALA A 205 2.97 -22.74 8.03
N GLN A 206 3.56 -23.38 9.04
CA GLN A 206 4.63 -22.79 9.84
C GLN A 206 5.91 -22.51 9.01
N ILE A 207 6.28 -23.40 8.07
CA ILE A 207 7.42 -23.14 7.16
C ILE A 207 7.17 -21.89 6.33
N ILE A 208 5.96 -21.73 5.78
CA ILE A 208 5.57 -20.55 5.00
C ILE A 208 5.60 -19.29 5.88
N PHE A 209 5.10 -19.38 7.11
CA PHE A 209 5.15 -18.28 8.07
C PHE A 209 6.59 -17.81 8.33
N PHE A 210 7.52 -18.74 8.61
CA PHE A 210 8.94 -18.42 8.77
C PHE A 210 9.56 -17.85 7.49
N ALA A 211 9.20 -18.37 6.31
CA ALA A 211 9.66 -17.80 5.04
C ALA A 211 9.20 -16.34 4.87
N GLY A 212 7.97 -16.02 5.27
CA GLY A 212 7.45 -14.65 5.32
C GLY A 212 8.29 -13.75 6.24
N ILE A 213 8.61 -14.21 7.46
CA ILE A 213 9.49 -13.48 8.39
C ILE A 213 10.86 -13.22 7.77
N VAL A 214 11.45 -14.20 7.09
CA VAL A 214 12.76 -14.05 6.43
C VAL A 214 12.71 -12.99 5.33
N VAL A 215 11.63 -12.96 4.53
CA VAL A 215 11.45 -11.92 3.51
C VAL A 215 11.33 -10.54 4.15
N GLU A 216 10.55 -10.39 5.22
CA GLU A 216 10.43 -9.10 5.92
C GLU A 216 11.76 -8.67 6.57
N LEU A 217 12.50 -9.59 7.18
CA LEU A 217 13.84 -9.34 7.76
C LEU A 217 14.85 -8.90 6.70
N SER A 218 14.70 -9.30 5.44
CA SER A 218 15.59 -8.86 4.36
C SER A 218 15.59 -7.34 4.17
N ALA A 219 14.55 -6.62 4.65
CA ALA A 219 14.51 -5.16 4.69
C ALA A 219 15.65 -4.56 5.52
N LEU A 220 16.21 -5.30 6.49
CA LEU A 220 17.39 -4.87 7.26
C LEU A 220 18.58 -4.56 6.34
N ALA A 221 18.80 -5.36 5.29
CA ALA A 221 19.87 -5.12 4.32
C ALA A 221 19.71 -3.76 3.60
N GLY A 222 18.46 -3.36 3.36
CA GLY A 222 18.12 -2.07 2.73
C GLY A 222 18.54 -0.84 3.55
N PHE A 223 18.70 -0.97 4.87
CA PHE A 223 19.19 0.13 5.70
C PHE A 223 20.65 0.46 5.40
N PHE A 224 21.46 -0.57 5.13
CA PHE A 224 22.90 -0.44 4.94
C PHE A 224 23.29 -0.20 3.48
N THR A 225 22.48 -0.65 2.52
CA THR A 225 22.81 -0.50 1.10
C THR A 225 21.57 -0.40 0.20
N LYS A 226 21.73 0.32 -0.92
CA LYS A 226 20.74 0.43 -2.01
C LYS A 226 21.01 -0.53 -3.17
N LYS A 227 22.15 -1.24 -3.14
CA LYS A 227 22.60 -2.14 -4.22
C LYS A 227 21.57 -3.23 -4.53
N TYR A 228 20.84 -3.67 -3.49
CA TYR A 228 19.88 -4.76 -3.57
C TYR A 228 18.42 -4.30 -3.58
N ASP A 229 18.14 -3.00 -3.76
CA ASP A 229 16.76 -2.48 -3.71
C ASP A 229 15.84 -3.14 -4.73
N TRP A 230 16.35 -3.50 -5.91
CA TRP A 230 15.56 -4.23 -6.90
C TRP A 230 15.17 -5.64 -6.41
N LEU A 231 16.10 -6.37 -5.79
CA LEU A 231 15.85 -7.71 -5.27
C LEU A 231 14.88 -7.64 -4.09
N LEU A 232 15.10 -6.67 -3.19
CA LEU A 232 14.23 -6.41 -2.06
C LEU A 232 12.81 -6.06 -2.54
N GLY A 233 12.69 -5.17 -3.53
CA GLY A 233 11.40 -4.83 -4.14
C GLY A 233 10.68 -6.06 -4.70
N CYS A 234 11.38 -6.94 -5.43
CA CYS A 234 10.81 -8.19 -5.93
C CYS A 234 10.33 -9.10 -4.79
N LEU A 235 11.16 -9.31 -3.76
CA LEU A 235 10.80 -10.13 -2.60
C LEU A 235 9.57 -9.60 -1.87
N LEU A 236 9.50 -8.29 -1.65
CA LEU A 236 8.37 -7.65 -0.96
C LEU A 236 7.07 -7.65 -1.80
N ILE A 237 7.17 -7.52 -3.11
CA ILE A 237 6.02 -7.72 -4.02
C ILE A 237 5.56 -9.17 -3.94
N SER A 238 6.47 -10.14 -4.05
CA SER A 238 6.14 -11.56 -3.93
C SER A 238 5.50 -11.89 -2.58
N PHE A 239 5.97 -11.28 -1.49
CA PHE A 239 5.37 -11.40 -0.16
C PHE A 239 3.91 -10.92 -0.14
N HIS A 240 3.65 -9.73 -0.70
CA HIS A 240 2.29 -9.18 -0.79
C HIS A 240 1.33 -10.03 -1.61
N PHE A 241 1.76 -10.51 -2.79
CA PHE A 241 0.95 -11.43 -3.59
C PHE A 241 0.79 -12.80 -2.92
N GLY A 242 1.80 -13.26 -2.17
CA GLY A 242 1.70 -14.45 -1.32
C GLY A 242 0.62 -14.31 -0.26
N ASN A 243 0.61 -13.19 0.48
CA ASN A 243 -0.43 -12.88 1.46
C ASN A 243 -1.82 -12.82 0.80
N TRP A 244 -1.94 -12.25 -0.40
CA TRP A 244 -3.20 -12.26 -1.11
C TRP A 244 -3.65 -13.68 -1.43
N ILE A 245 -2.79 -14.50 -2.04
CA ILE A 245 -3.12 -15.88 -2.40
C ILE A 245 -3.54 -16.71 -1.18
N LEU A 246 -2.76 -16.61 -0.09
CA LEU A 246 -2.89 -17.47 1.08
C LEU A 246 -3.89 -16.97 2.12
N MET A 247 -3.92 -15.66 2.37
CA MET A 247 -4.66 -15.02 3.47
C MET A 247 -5.78 -14.09 2.99
N ASP A 248 -6.00 -13.98 1.68
CA ASP A 248 -6.97 -13.05 1.08
C ASP A 248 -6.77 -11.57 1.44
N ILE A 249 -5.53 -11.20 1.79
CA ILE A 249 -5.16 -9.81 2.03
C ILE A 249 -4.74 -9.20 0.70
N ALA A 250 -5.64 -8.45 0.07
CA ALA A 250 -5.36 -7.79 -1.20
C ALA A 250 -4.16 -6.82 -1.06
N PRO A 251 -3.20 -6.83 -2.01
CA PRO A 251 -1.98 -6.06 -1.89
C PRO A 251 -2.14 -4.59 -2.34
N PHE A 252 -3.33 -4.24 -2.84
CA PHE A 252 -3.61 -2.94 -3.43
C PHE A 252 -3.58 -1.86 -2.37
N GLY A 253 -2.87 -0.78 -2.68
CA GLY A 253 -2.54 0.30 -1.78
C GLY A 253 -1.17 0.17 -1.12
N GLN A 254 -0.35 -0.79 -1.55
CA GLN A 254 1.04 -0.93 -1.12
C GLN A 254 2.01 -1.17 -2.27
N ILE A 255 1.54 -1.64 -3.43
CA ILE A 255 2.44 -2.01 -4.52
C ILE A 255 3.15 -0.78 -5.05
N ALA A 256 2.47 0.35 -5.25
CA ALA A 256 3.12 1.59 -5.68
C ALA A 256 4.19 2.05 -4.66
N PHE A 257 3.94 1.85 -3.37
CA PHE A 257 4.86 2.20 -2.30
C PHE A 257 6.13 1.34 -2.35
N VAL A 258 5.99 0.02 -2.50
CA VAL A 258 7.14 -0.90 -2.71
C VAL A 258 7.88 -0.58 -4.01
N CYS A 259 7.17 -0.16 -5.05
CA CYS A 259 7.79 0.21 -6.32
C CYS A 259 8.78 1.40 -6.21
N LEU A 260 8.77 2.17 -5.11
CA LEU A 260 9.78 3.20 -4.85
C LEU A 260 11.21 2.66 -4.80
N LEU A 261 11.40 1.38 -4.44
CA LEU A 261 12.72 0.74 -4.41
C LEU A 261 13.34 0.61 -5.82
N PHE A 262 12.53 0.56 -6.88
CA PHE A 262 13.05 0.45 -8.25
C PHE A 262 13.48 1.79 -8.88
N VAL A 263 13.07 2.92 -8.28
CA VAL A 263 13.18 4.24 -8.93
C VAL A 263 14.11 5.22 -8.23
N GLY A 264 14.93 4.78 -7.27
CA GLY A 264 15.78 5.68 -6.50
C GLY A 264 16.66 6.61 -7.35
N LYS A 265 17.24 6.09 -8.44
CA LYS A 265 18.07 6.89 -9.36
C LYS A 265 17.31 8.07 -10.01
N ALA A 266 16.00 7.94 -10.19
CA ALA A 266 15.16 8.99 -10.79
C ALA A 266 14.96 10.20 -9.87
N PHE A 267 15.17 10.05 -8.55
CA PHE A 267 15.09 11.15 -7.59
C PHE A 267 16.40 11.92 -7.46
N HIS A 268 17.55 11.24 -7.55
CA HIS A 268 18.89 11.82 -7.35
C HIS A 268 19.41 12.69 -8.51
N THR A 269 18.69 12.75 -9.62
CA THR A 269 19.14 13.42 -10.84
C THR A 269 18.60 14.85 -10.92
N LYS A 270 19.25 15.79 -10.21
CA LYS A 270 19.37 17.23 -10.56
C LYS A 270 20.06 18.01 -9.44
N GLU A 271 21.38 18.08 -9.51
CA GLU A 271 22.15 19.25 -9.08
C GLU A 271 23.14 19.55 -10.21
N SER A 272 22.65 20.24 -11.25
CA SER A 272 23.50 20.84 -12.28
C SER A 272 22.97 22.25 -12.56
N THR A 273 23.02 23.07 -11.54
CA THR A 273 22.87 24.53 -11.59
C THR A 273 23.74 25.10 -10.49
#